data_AF-Q3JDY6-F1
#
_entry.id   AF-Q3JDY6-F1
#
_cell.length_a   1.000
_cell.length_b   1.000
_cell.length_c   1.000
_cell.angle_alpha   90.00
_cell.angle_beta   90.00
_cell.angle_gamma   90.00
#
_symmetry.space_group_name_H-M   'P 1'
#
loop_
_entity.id
_entity.type
_entity.pdbx_description
1 polymer ?
#
loop_
_entity_poly.entity_id
_entity_poly.type
_entity_poly.pdbx_seq_one_letter_code
_entity_poly.pdbx_strand_id
1 'polypeptide(L)'
;MGKETRLFKSEESKKRAEVSEFLRQIAERIEKGKIVLRQGTEELVLQIPENLILEVQVEDEDKKTKGIQHSLEIEIKWFDNDGPSGSLELG
;
A
#
# COMPACT_ATOMS: atom_id res chain seq x y z
N MET A 1 -8.09 17.02 13.10
CA MET A 1 -7.53 16.96 11.73
C MET A 1 -6.18 16.26 11.83
N GLY A 2 -6.02 15.10 11.20
CA GLY A 2 -4.73 14.41 11.14
C GLY A 2 -3.75 15.16 10.24
N LYS A 3 -2.45 15.01 10.49
CA LYS A 3 -1.40 15.55 9.63
C LYS A 3 -0.92 14.43 8.70
N GLU A 4 -1.04 14.64 7.39
CA GLU A 4 -0.47 13.73 6.41
C GLU A 4 1.00 14.07 6.17
N THR A 5 1.85 13.05 6.10
CA THR A 5 3.26 13.19 5.70
C THR A 5 3.57 12.10 4.69
N ARG A 6 3.92 12.49 3.45
CA ARG A 6 4.32 11.55 2.41
C ARG A 6 5.75 11.09 2.65
N LEU A 7 5.93 9.78 2.87
CA LEU A 7 7.24 9.17 3.15
C LEU A 7 7.96 8.66 1.90
N PHE A 8 7.21 8.30 0.85
CA PHE A 8 7.73 7.75 -0.40
C PHE A 8 6.73 8.02 -1.54
N LYS A 9 7.21 8.30 -2.76
CA LYS A 9 6.38 8.36 -3.97
C LYS A 9 7.18 7.90 -5.17
N SER A 10 6.61 6.98 -5.95
CA SER A 10 7.08 6.63 -7.29
C SER A 10 5.91 6.70 -8.27
N GLU A 11 6.17 7.13 -9.50
CA GLU A 11 5.19 7.15 -10.60
C GLU A 11 5.92 6.75 -11.89
N GLU A 12 5.46 5.68 -12.54
CA GLU A 12 6.06 5.17 -13.77
C GLU A 12 5.02 4.48 -14.65
N SER A 13 5.24 4.51 -15.96
CA SER A 13 4.38 3.80 -16.92
C SER A 13 4.85 2.36 -17.09
N LYS A 14 4.02 1.39 -16.68
CA LYS A 14 4.27 -0.05 -16.81
C LYS A 14 3.22 -0.73 -17.68
N LYS A 15 3.57 -1.85 -18.34
CA LYS A 15 2.58 -2.70 -19.02
C LYS A 15 1.75 -3.46 -17.98
N ARG A 16 0.54 -3.89 -18.38
CA ARG A 16 -0.37 -4.68 -17.52
C ARG A 16 0.30 -5.90 -16.86
N ALA A 17 1.15 -6.61 -17.61
CA ALA A 17 1.86 -7.78 -17.08
C ALA A 17 2.84 -7.40 -15.96
N GLU A 18 3.59 -6.31 -16.13
CA GLU A 18 4.55 -5.79 -15.15
C GLU A 18 3.84 -5.26 -13.90
N VAL A 19 2.70 -4.59 -14.05
CA VAL A 19 1.85 -4.18 -12.92
C VAL A 19 1.38 -5.40 -12.13
N SER A 20 0.90 -6.44 -12.82
CA SER A 20 0.42 -7.67 -12.17
C SER A 20 1.54 -8.42 -11.43
N GLU A 21 2.74 -8.47 -12.01
CA GLU A 21 3.91 -9.03 -11.35
C GLU A 21 4.31 -8.21 -10.12
N PHE A 22 4.29 -6.89 -10.22
CA PHE A 22 4.61 -6.01 -9.10
C PHE A 22 3.63 -6.17 -7.94
N LEU A 23 2.32 -6.25 -8.22
CA LEU A 23 1.30 -6.51 -7.19
C LEU A 23 1.49 -7.87 -6.52
N ARG A 24 1.91 -8.91 -7.26
CA ARG A 24 2.27 -10.21 -6.66
C ARG A 24 3.44 -10.08 -5.69
N GLN A 25 4.50 -9.36 -6.08
CA GLN A 25 5.64 -9.12 -5.19
C GLN A 25 5.25 -8.32 -3.94
N ILE A 26 4.32 -7.38 -4.06
CA ILE A 26 3.77 -6.68 -2.89
C ILE A 26 3.05 -7.68 -1.97
N ALA A 27 2.18 -8.53 -2.51
CA ALA A 27 1.47 -9.54 -1.73
C ALA A 27 2.43 -10.47 -0.99
N GLU A 28 3.47 -10.97 -1.66
CA GLU A 28 4.51 -11.81 -1.04
C GLU A 28 5.27 -11.09 0.09
N ARG A 29 5.43 -9.77 0.01
CA ARG A 29 6.11 -8.97 1.05
C ARG A 29 5.19 -8.64 2.22
N ILE A 30 3.90 -8.44 1.97
CA ILE A 30 2.87 -8.29 3.00
C ILE A 30 2.79 -9.59 3.83
N GLU A 31 2.75 -10.74 3.17
CA GLU A 31 2.75 -12.06 3.84
C GLU A 31 3.96 -12.24 4.76
N LYS A 32 5.12 -11.69 4.38
CA LYS A 32 6.34 -11.71 5.19
C LYS A 32 6.38 -10.65 6.30
N GLY A 33 5.38 -9.77 6.39
CA GLY A 33 5.32 -8.68 7.37
C GLY A 33 6.35 -7.56 7.15
N LYS A 34 7.06 -7.54 6.01
CA LYS A 34 8.12 -6.56 5.74
C LYS A 34 8.21 -6.19 4.26
N ILE A 35 8.03 -4.91 3.98
CA ILE A 35 8.20 -4.32 2.65
C ILE A 35 9.45 -3.43 2.67
N VAL A 36 10.27 -3.54 1.63
CA VAL A 36 11.41 -2.63 1.40
C VAL A 36 11.18 -1.98 0.05
N LEU A 37 10.91 -0.67 0.05
CA LEU A 37 10.73 0.15 -1.14
C LEU A 37 12.08 0.80 -1.47
N ARG A 38 12.48 0.75 -2.74
CA ARG A 38 13.74 1.32 -3.21
C ARG A 38 13.52 2.08 -4.51
N GLN A 39 14.07 3.29 -4.60
CA GLN A 39 14.11 4.07 -5.82
C GLN A 39 15.40 4.89 -5.85
N GLY A 40 16.31 4.58 -6.77
CA GLY A 40 17.63 5.23 -6.83
C GLY A 40 18.40 5.06 -5.52
N THR A 41 18.67 6.17 -4.83
CA THR A 41 19.35 6.20 -3.51
C THR A 41 18.40 6.16 -2.33
N GLU A 42 17.08 6.21 -2.56
CA GLU A 42 16.07 6.19 -1.51
C GLU A 42 15.71 4.74 -1.16
N GLU A 43 15.70 4.45 0.15
CA GLU A 43 15.24 3.19 0.71
C GLU A 43 14.28 3.47 1.87
N LEU A 44 13.10 2.86 1.85
CA LEU A 44 12.14 2.88 2.93
C LEU A 44 11.79 1.46 3.34
N VAL A 45 11.92 1.16 4.63
CA VAL A 45 11.54 -0.13 5.22
C VAL A 45 10.24 0.04 5.98
N LEU A 46 9.23 -0.75 5.63
CA LEU A 46 7.94 -0.80 6.29
C LEU A 46 7.79 -2.14 7.02
N GLN A 47 7.41 -2.07 8.29
CA GLN A 47 6.97 -3.24 9.07
C GLN A 47 5.45 -3.29 8.99
N ILE A 48 4.91 -4.41 8.52
CA ILE A 48 3.48 -4.59 8.28
C ILE A 48 2.94 -5.53 9.39
N PRO A 49 1.99 -5.08 10.22
CA PRO A 49 1.40 -5.93 11.25
C PRO A 49 0.44 -6.96 10.65
N GLU A 50 0.00 -7.93 11.45
CA GLU A 50 -0.96 -8.97 11.03
C GLU A 50 -2.35 -8.38 10.72
N ASN A 51 -2.77 -7.36 11.47
CA ASN A 51 -4.07 -6.72 11.30
C ASN A 51 -3.95 -5.53 10.35
N LEU A 52 -4.65 -5.61 9.21
CA LEU A 52 -4.63 -4.60 8.16
C LEU A 52 -6.05 -4.17 7.79
N ILE A 53 -6.18 -2.91 7.42
CA ILE A 53 -7.39 -2.37 6.79
C ILE A 53 -7.10 -2.24 5.30
N LEU A 54 -7.89 -2.93 4.48
CA LEU A 54 -7.83 -2.85 3.01
C LEU A 54 -8.98 -2.00 2.49
N GLU A 55 -8.65 -0.95 1.75
CA GLU A 55 -9.60 -0.09 1.06
C GLU A 55 -9.35 -0.17 -0.45
N VAL A 56 -10.43 -0.30 -1.23
CA VAL A 56 -10.39 -0.39 -2.69
C VAL A 56 -11.37 0.61 -3.25
N GLN A 57 -10.89 1.49 -4.14
CA GLN A 57 -11.67 2.56 -4.72
C GLN A 57 -11.45 2.62 -6.23
N VAL A 58 -12.50 2.91 -6.99
CA VAL A 58 -12.44 3.16 -8.43
C VAL A 58 -13.07 4.50 -8.72
N GLU A 59 -12.39 5.35 -9.48
CA GLU A 59 -12.87 6.68 -9.83
C GLU A 59 -12.71 6.99 -11.32
N ASP A 60 -13.64 7.80 -11.81
CA ASP A 60 -13.61 8.38 -13.14
C ASP A 60 -13.39 9.90 -13.00
N GLU A 61 -12.26 10.38 -13.51
CA GLU A 61 -11.92 11.79 -13.45
C GLU A 61 -11.90 12.39 -14.86
N ASP A 62 -12.79 13.34 -15.13
CA ASP A 62 -12.79 14.08 -16.39
C ASP A 62 -11.60 15.06 -16.44
N LYS A 63 -10.57 14.70 -17.20
CA LYS A 63 -9.37 15.51 -17.40
C LYS A 63 -9.52 16.56 -18.50
N LYS A 64 -10.74 16.87 -18.95
CA LYS A 64 -11.12 17.84 -19.99
C LYS A 64 -10.45 17.60 -21.34
N THR A 65 -9.15 17.90 -21.44
CA THR A 65 -8.35 17.80 -22.66
C THR A 65 -7.88 16.37 -22.94
N LYS A 66 -7.81 15.51 -21.91
CA LYS A 66 -7.37 14.12 -22.04
C LYS A 66 -8.51 13.10 -21.97
N GLY A 67 -9.76 13.56 -21.85
CA GLY A 67 -10.93 12.71 -21.64
C GLY A 67 -11.03 12.18 -20.22
N ILE A 68 -11.79 11.10 -20.03
CA ILE A 68 -11.99 10.46 -18.73
C ILE A 68 -10.76 9.62 -18.40
N GLN A 69 -10.16 9.89 -17.25
CA GLN A 69 -9.12 9.06 -16.66
C GLN A 69 -9.77 8.12 -15.65
N HIS A 70 -9.50 6.83 -15.80
CA HIS A 70 -9.92 5.81 -14.83
C HIS A 70 -8.78 5.54 -13.85
N SER A 71 -9.06 5.60 -12.55
CA SER A 71 -8.14 5.20 -11.48
C SER A 71 -8.72 4.05 -10.67
N LEU A 72 -7.87 3.07 -10.37
CA LEU A 72 -8.12 2.03 -9.38
C LEU A 72 -7.08 2.23 -8.28
N GLU A 73 -7.54 2.50 -7.07
CA GLU A 73 -6.71 2.66 -5.88
C GLU A 73 -6.90 1.47 -4.94
N ILE A 74 -5.78 0.98 -4.43
CA ILE A 74 -5.73 -0.08 -3.43
C ILE A 74 -4.87 0.45 -2.30
N GLU A 75 -5.51 0.74 -1.17
CA GLU A 75 -4.86 1.31 0.00
C GLU A 75 -4.85 0.31 1.15
N ILE A 76 -3.70 0.21 1.82
CA ILE A 76 -3.50 -0.66 2.98
C ILE A 76 -3.11 0.24 4.14
N LYS A 77 -3.92 0.24 5.19
CA LYS A 77 -3.73 1.04 6.41
C LYS A 77 -3.47 0.12 7.59
N TRP A 78 -2.63 0.57 8.50
CA TRP A 78 -2.38 -0.09 9.77
C TRP A 78 -1.99 0.92 10.84
N PHE A 79 -2.07 0.50 12.10
CA PHE A 79 -1.60 1.25 13.25
C PHE A 79 -0.44 0.51 13.89
N ASP A 80 0.50 1.24 14.49
CA ASP A 80 1.68 0.66 15.16
C ASP A 80 1.33 -0.25 16.36
N ASN A 81 0.12 -0.14 16.90
CA ASN A 81 -0.31 -0.78 18.15
C ASN A 81 -1.34 -1.91 17.99
N ASP A 82 -1.66 -2.34 16.77
CA ASP A 82 -2.62 -3.45 16.52
C ASP A 82 -1.92 -4.82 16.46
N GLY A 83 -0.90 -5.01 17.32
CA GLY A 83 -0.34 -6.34 17.63
C GLY A 83 -1.37 -7.23 18.35
N PRO A 84 -1.17 -8.55 18.40
CA PRO A 84 -2.15 -9.48 18.96
C PRO A 84 -2.53 -9.02 20.36
N SER A 85 -3.77 -8.57 20.51
CA SER A 85 -4.33 -8.23 21.82
C SER A 85 -4.19 -9.48 22.68
N GLY A 86 -3.29 -9.41 23.67
CA GLY A 86 -2.94 -10.53 24.52
C GLY A 86 -4.20 -11.20 25.04
N SER A 87 -4.43 -12.44 24.64
CA SER A 87 -5.50 -13.24 25.23
C SER A 87 -5.16 -13.46 26.69
N LEU A 88 -6.07 -13.03 27.57
CA LEU A 88 -5.99 -13.27 29.01
C LEU A 88 -6.01 -14.78 29.23
N GLU A 89 -4.87 -15.38 29.57
CA GLU A 89 -4.84 -16.76 30.05
C GLU A 89 -5.23 -16.77 31.54
N LEU A 90 -6.25 -17.57 31.86
CA LEU A 90 -6.59 -17.91 33.24
C LEU A 90 -5.83 -19.18 33.61
N GLY A 91 -5.12 -19.12 34.73
CA GLY A 91 -4.62 -20.31 35.42
C GLY A 91 -5.73 -21.13 36.04
#